data_AF-A0A964VEZ9-F1
#
_entry.id   AF-A0A964VEZ9-F1
#
_cell.length_a   1.000
_cell.length_b   1.000
_cell.length_c   1.000
_cell.angle_alpha   90.00
_cell.angle_beta   90.00
_cell.angle_gamma   90.00
#
_symmetry.space_group_name_H-M   'P 1'
#
loop_
_entity.id
_entity.type
_entity.pdbx_description
1 polymer ?
#
loop_
_entity_poly.entity_id
_entity_poly.type
_entity_poly.pdbx_seq_one_letter_code
_entity_poly.pdbx_strand_id
1 'polypeptide(L)'
;MAALQRGEAVQIYPEGISHSEPALAPLKTGVARIALLAEERAGWALGLLIVPVGITYQRKHLFRGRAVAAVGTPIPVAEWKARYQADANEAVLALTDAVRAGLERVTLNFVETGDRELVEVAEALHARAARGPSEWTARPGLAERWPRLRAFTDGLAWLRAHDPERHRRLAREVRRYARFAGLLGDPEWGVPRRYRWTTVVGHGLRALAVLAVLTPAALVGAVLWFVPYWIPTLVVRIARPALDSVASYKLSTAFVFYPLFLALWVVLGWRWSGPELGAAAAAAAIFGGLGWISWCARANDLLDELRCLLRSLPRAGSRARLAAMRDDLSREFDEVGRDLGSV
;
A
#
# COMPACT_ATOMS: atom_id res chain seq x y z
N MET A 1 -2.66 7.72 -31.12
CA MET A 1 -3.13 8.99 -31.73
C MET A 1 -4.56 8.91 -32.21
N ALA A 2 -4.93 7.93 -33.04
CA ALA A 2 -6.33 7.77 -33.46
C ALA A 2 -7.32 7.67 -32.28
N ALA A 3 -6.94 7.00 -31.19
CA ALA A 3 -7.71 6.96 -29.94
C ALA A 3 -8.00 8.37 -29.37
N LEU A 4 -6.95 9.18 -29.18
CA LEU A 4 -7.08 10.55 -28.65
C LEU A 4 -7.95 11.44 -29.55
N GLN A 5 -7.82 11.30 -30.87
CA GLN A 5 -8.64 12.04 -31.84
C GLN A 5 -10.12 11.64 -31.81
N ARG A 6 -10.45 10.43 -31.34
CA ARG A 6 -11.82 9.96 -31.12
C ARG A 6 -12.37 10.33 -29.73
N GLY A 7 -11.61 11.07 -28.93
CA GLY A 7 -11.98 11.42 -27.56
C GLY A 7 -11.81 10.27 -26.55
N GLU A 8 -11.04 9.23 -26.90
CA GLU A 8 -10.74 8.13 -25.98
C GLU A 8 -9.62 8.49 -24.99
N ALA A 9 -9.61 7.87 -23.81
CA ALA A 9 -8.55 8.01 -22.84
C ALA A 9 -7.40 7.02 -23.11
N VAL A 10 -6.15 7.47 -22.93
CA VAL A 10 -4.96 6.62 -23.07
C VAL A 10 -4.14 6.67 -21.78
N GLN A 11 -3.88 5.50 -21.18
CA GLN A 11 -2.99 5.38 -20.02
C GLN A 11 -1.58 5.05 -20.47
N ILE A 12 -0.59 5.78 -19.95
CA ILE A 12 0.84 5.57 -20.23
C ILE A 12 1.62 5.60 -18.92
N TYR A 13 2.56 4.67 -18.76
CA TYR A 13 3.53 4.65 -17.66
C TYR A 13 4.88 5.21 -18.17
N PRO A 14 5.19 6.49 -17.90
CA PRO A 14 6.27 7.21 -18.57
C PRO A 14 7.69 6.74 -18.21
N GLU A 15 7.87 6.02 -17.10
CA GLU A 15 9.16 5.44 -16.68
C GLU A 15 9.57 4.26 -17.57
N GLY A 16 8.60 3.51 -18.09
CA GLY A 16 8.83 2.35 -18.94
C GLY A 16 9.56 1.18 -18.27
N ILE A 17 9.64 1.16 -16.94
CA ILE A 17 10.18 0.08 -16.11
C ILE A 17 9.29 -0.14 -14.89
N SER A 18 9.39 -1.30 -14.25
CA SER A 18 8.82 -1.56 -12.92
C SER A 18 9.96 -1.56 -11.93
N HIS A 19 9.94 -0.65 -10.94
CA HIS A 19 10.97 -0.59 -9.91
C HIS A 19 10.38 -0.52 -8.50
N SER A 20 11.20 -0.90 -7.52
CA SER A 20 10.87 -0.82 -6.09
C SER A 20 11.53 0.37 -5.40
N GLU A 21 12.28 1.18 -6.14
CA GLU A 21 12.91 2.38 -5.60
C GLU A 21 11.89 3.38 -5.05
N PRO A 22 12.27 4.15 -4.02
CA PRO A 22 11.36 5.06 -3.32
C PRO A 22 11.07 6.37 -4.05
N ALA A 23 11.81 6.70 -5.10
CA ALA A 23 11.65 7.90 -5.91
C ALA A 23 11.20 7.55 -7.33
N LEU A 24 10.53 8.48 -8.02
CA LEU A 24 10.13 8.35 -9.42
C LEU A 24 11.34 8.10 -10.32
N ALA A 25 11.32 7.05 -11.15
CA ALA A 25 12.36 6.84 -12.14
C ALA A 25 12.39 7.98 -13.20
N PRO A 26 13.51 8.12 -13.94
CA PRO A 26 13.58 9.07 -15.05
C PRO A 26 12.46 8.82 -16.08
N LEU A 27 11.70 9.86 -16.40
CA LEU A 27 10.62 9.78 -17.38
C LEU A 27 11.16 9.80 -18.80
N LYS A 28 10.59 8.97 -19.66
CA LYS A 28 10.76 9.05 -21.11
C LYS A 28 9.86 10.14 -21.69
N THR A 29 10.31 10.78 -22.77
CA THR A 29 9.60 11.89 -23.45
C THR A 29 8.36 11.46 -24.24
N GLY A 30 8.05 10.16 -24.30
CA GLY A 30 6.99 9.61 -25.15
C GLY A 30 5.60 10.22 -24.89
N VAL A 31 5.26 10.49 -23.63
CA VAL A 31 3.98 11.12 -23.26
C VAL A 31 3.85 12.51 -23.90
N ALA A 32 4.86 13.36 -23.72
CA ALA A 32 4.88 14.71 -24.27
C ALA A 32 4.83 14.70 -25.80
N ARG A 33 5.63 13.84 -26.45
CA ARG A 33 5.65 13.71 -27.92
C ARG A 33 4.30 13.27 -28.49
N ILE A 34 3.64 12.30 -27.84
CA ILE A 34 2.32 11.81 -28.28
C ILE A 34 1.28 12.91 -28.12
N ALA A 35 1.29 13.63 -27.00
CA ALA A 35 0.31 14.66 -26.69
C ALA A 35 0.43 15.87 -27.65
N LEU A 36 1.64 16.40 -27.83
CA LEU A 36 1.89 17.56 -28.70
C LEU A 36 1.58 17.24 -30.17
N LEU A 37 2.00 16.07 -30.66
CA LEU A 37 1.72 15.66 -32.04
C LEU A 37 0.23 15.36 -32.27
N ALA A 38 -0.50 14.91 -31.24
CA ALA A 38 -1.95 14.73 -31.34
C ALA A 38 -2.67 16.09 -31.51
N GLU A 39 -2.32 17.08 -30.69
CA GLU A 39 -2.85 18.45 -30.80
C GLU A 39 -2.49 19.09 -32.15
N GLU A 40 -1.22 19.01 -32.56
CA GLU A 40 -0.76 19.56 -33.84
C GLU A 40 -1.57 19.01 -35.02
N ARG A 41 -1.77 17.70 -35.09
CA ARG A 41 -2.53 17.04 -36.18
C ARG A 41 -4.01 17.41 -36.21
N ALA A 42 -4.53 17.90 -35.09
CA ALA A 42 -5.91 18.34 -34.97
C ALA A 42 -6.03 19.88 -34.96
N GLY A 43 -4.97 20.60 -35.34
CA GLY A 43 -4.97 22.06 -35.40
C GLY A 43 -5.09 22.73 -34.03
N TRP A 44 -4.68 22.06 -32.96
CA TRP A 44 -4.77 22.53 -31.56
C TRP A 44 -6.21 22.71 -31.04
N ALA A 45 -7.13 21.89 -31.54
CA ALA A 45 -8.55 21.92 -31.20
C ALA A 45 -9.02 20.71 -30.38
N LEU A 46 -8.13 19.79 -29.97
CA LEU A 46 -8.56 18.61 -29.20
C LEU A 46 -8.92 18.95 -27.76
N GLY A 47 -8.28 19.97 -27.18
CA GLY A 47 -8.42 20.26 -25.75
C GLY A 47 -7.84 19.13 -24.89
N LEU A 48 -6.75 18.52 -25.35
CA LEU A 48 -6.12 17.38 -24.71
C LEU A 48 -5.56 17.76 -23.33
N LEU A 49 -5.91 16.96 -22.33
CA LEU A 49 -5.42 17.10 -20.96
C LEU A 49 -4.53 15.92 -20.62
N ILE A 50 -3.36 16.18 -20.05
CA ILE A 50 -2.55 15.16 -19.38
C ILE A 50 -2.90 15.20 -17.90
N VAL A 51 -3.37 14.07 -17.35
CA VAL A 51 -3.73 13.96 -15.94
C VAL A 51 -2.70 13.09 -15.22
N PRO A 52 -1.86 13.65 -14.33
CA PRO A 52 -0.94 12.87 -13.51
C PRO A 52 -1.72 11.99 -12.53
N VAL A 53 -1.39 10.69 -12.47
CA VAL A 53 -1.99 9.76 -11.51
C VAL A 53 -0.89 8.97 -10.83
N GLY A 54 -0.73 9.15 -9.52
CA GLY A 54 0.24 8.43 -8.71
C GLY A 54 -0.43 7.30 -7.92
N ILE A 55 0.17 6.11 -7.93
CA ILE A 55 -0.35 4.94 -7.22
C ILE A 55 0.60 4.58 -6.08
N THR A 56 0.12 4.64 -4.84
CA THR A 56 0.88 4.18 -3.68
C THR A 56 0.30 2.94 -3.07
N TYR A 57 1.16 1.94 -2.88
CA TYR A 57 0.83 0.65 -2.27
C TYR A 57 1.26 0.64 -0.80
N GLN A 58 0.35 0.18 0.08
CA GLN A 58 0.67 0.01 1.50
C GLN A 58 1.71 -1.11 1.70
N ARG A 59 1.55 -2.25 1.02
CA ARG A 59 2.50 -3.39 1.04
C ARG A 59 2.55 -4.04 -0.34
N LYS A 60 3.57 -3.70 -1.15
CA LYS A 60 3.73 -4.16 -2.56
C LYS A 60 3.88 -5.69 -2.72
N HIS A 61 4.41 -6.38 -1.70
CA HIS A 61 4.75 -7.81 -1.78
C HIS A 61 3.63 -8.75 -1.30
N LEU A 62 2.54 -8.21 -0.74
CA LEU A 62 1.41 -9.00 -0.24
C LEU A 62 0.27 -9.02 -1.25
N PHE A 63 -0.27 -10.22 -1.46
CA PHE A 63 -1.49 -10.40 -2.23
C PHE A 63 -2.67 -9.71 -1.52
N ARG A 64 -3.57 -9.05 -2.27
CA ARG A 64 -4.67 -8.23 -1.73
C ARG A 64 -4.20 -7.01 -0.89
N GLY A 65 -3.02 -6.49 -1.16
CA GLY A 65 -2.55 -5.24 -0.57
C GLY A 65 -3.45 -4.05 -0.93
N ARG A 66 -3.54 -3.06 -0.03
CA ARG A 66 -4.27 -1.81 -0.28
C ARG A 66 -3.41 -0.84 -1.10
N ALA A 67 -4.04 -0.11 -2.00
CA ALA A 67 -3.43 0.97 -2.78
C ALA A 67 -4.32 2.22 -2.80
N VAL A 68 -3.70 3.37 -3.03
CA VAL A 68 -4.37 4.66 -3.26
C VAL A 68 -3.89 5.22 -4.58
N ALA A 69 -4.84 5.67 -5.39
CA ALA A 69 -4.57 6.49 -6.57
C ALA A 69 -4.84 7.96 -6.20
N ALA A 70 -3.82 8.79 -6.30
CA ALA A 70 -3.94 10.24 -6.18
C ALA A 70 -3.97 10.85 -7.59
N VAL A 71 -5.01 11.64 -7.86
CA VAL A 71 -5.21 12.30 -9.15
C VAL A 71 -4.74 13.74 -9.05
N GLY A 72 -3.87 14.15 -9.96
CA GLY A 72 -3.26 15.47 -9.97
C GLY A 72 -4.05 16.47 -10.79
N THR A 73 -3.60 17.72 -10.76
CA THR A 73 -4.15 18.79 -11.60
C THR A 73 -3.94 18.45 -13.08
N PRO A 74 -4.99 18.49 -13.92
CA PRO A 74 -4.84 18.32 -15.36
C PRO A 74 -3.91 19.39 -15.96
N ILE A 75 -3.11 18.97 -16.93
CA ILE A 75 -2.14 19.79 -17.66
C ILE A 75 -2.69 20.01 -19.09
N PRO A 76 -3.16 21.22 -19.45
CA PRO A 76 -3.75 21.49 -20.76
C PRO A 76 -2.69 21.60 -21.86
N VAL A 77 -2.61 20.61 -22.74
CA VAL A 77 -1.51 20.51 -23.74
C VAL A 77 -1.49 21.72 -24.68
N ALA A 78 -2.64 22.34 -24.93
CA ALA A 78 -2.77 23.53 -25.77
C ALA A 78 -1.90 24.72 -25.31
N GLU A 79 -1.58 24.83 -24.02
CA GLU A 79 -0.72 25.90 -23.49
C GLU A 79 0.73 25.81 -23.99
N TRP A 80 1.15 24.64 -24.50
CA TRP A 80 2.50 24.42 -25.05
C TRP A 80 2.60 24.75 -26.54
N LYS A 81 1.51 25.19 -27.20
CA LYS A 81 1.47 25.49 -28.65
C LYS A 81 2.58 26.43 -29.10
N ALA A 82 2.69 27.59 -28.46
CA ALA A 82 3.65 28.61 -28.86
C ALA A 82 5.10 28.12 -28.72
N ARG A 83 5.41 27.39 -27.64
CA ARG A 83 6.73 26.79 -27.43
C ARG A 83 7.02 25.72 -28.49
N TYR A 84 6.07 24.84 -28.76
CA TYR A 84 6.26 23.75 -29.73
C TYR A 84 6.45 24.25 -31.16
N GLN A 85 5.75 25.33 -31.55
CA GLN A 85 5.92 25.95 -32.86
C GLN A 85 7.27 26.69 -33.00
N ALA A 86 7.84 27.17 -31.89
CA ALA A 86 9.15 27.81 -31.89
C ALA A 86 10.30 26.79 -31.86
N ASP A 87 10.23 25.81 -30.95
CA ASP A 87 11.17 24.69 -30.84
C ASP A 87 10.45 23.44 -30.30
N ALA A 88 10.22 22.48 -31.20
CA ALA A 88 9.52 21.25 -30.87
C ALA A 88 10.28 20.38 -29.84
N ASN A 89 11.61 20.41 -29.84
CA ASN A 89 12.40 19.60 -28.90
C ASN A 89 12.38 20.21 -27.50
N GLU A 90 12.54 21.53 -27.39
CA GLU A 90 12.44 22.24 -26.11
C GLU A 90 11.04 22.05 -25.49
N ALA A 91 9.98 22.22 -26.28
CA ALA A 91 8.62 22.07 -25.79
C ALA A 91 8.31 20.65 -25.29
N VAL A 92 8.87 19.62 -25.95
CA VAL A 92 8.76 18.23 -25.51
C VAL A 92 9.46 18.02 -24.16
N LEU A 93 10.66 18.58 -23.97
CA LEU A 93 11.39 18.48 -22.71
C LEU A 93 10.63 19.22 -21.60
N ALA A 94 10.23 20.47 -21.84
CA ALA A 94 9.49 21.28 -20.88
C ALA A 94 8.15 20.64 -20.48
N LEU A 95 7.41 20.04 -21.42
CA LEU A 95 6.18 19.30 -21.10
C LEU A 95 6.49 18.01 -20.32
N THR A 96 7.59 17.32 -20.63
CA THR A 96 8.01 16.13 -19.87
C THR A 96 8.33 16.49 -18.41
N ASP A 97 8.98 17.63 -18.18
CA ASP A 97 9.27 18.13 -16.84
C ASP A 97 8.00 18.59 -16.10
N ALA A 98 7.05 19.21 -16.80
CA ALA A 98 5.74 19.53 -16.22
C ALA A 98 4.97 18.26 -15.81
N VAL A 99 5.02 17.20 -16.61
CA VAL A 99 4.44 15.90 -16.28
C VAL A 99 5.15 15.27 -15.09
N ARG A 100 6.49 15.34 -15.02
CA ARG A 100 7.27 14.89 -13.86
C ARG A 100 6.84 15.61 -12.58
N ALA A 101 6.83 16.94 -12.59
CA ALA A 101 6.40 17.73 -11.44
C ALA A 101 4.93 17.48 -11.07
N GLY A 102 4.08 17.17 -12.05
CA GLY A 102 2.71 16.72 -11.83
C GLY A 102 2.65 15.38 -11.09
N LEU A 103 3.44 14.39 -11.52
CA LEU A 103 3.52 13.06 -10.91
C LEU A 103 4.12 13.10 -9.51
N GLU A 104 5.19 13.88 -9.30
CA GLU A 104 5.83 14.03 -7.99
C GLU A 104 4.86 14.57 -6.94
N ARG A 105 3.96 15.48 -7.34
CA ARG A 105 2.87 16.00 -6.49
C ARG A 105 1.77 14.98 -6.18
N VAL A 106 1.75 13.82 -6.83
CA VAL A 106 0.78 12.74 -6.59
C VAL A 106 1.42 11.41 -6.24
N THR A 107 2.74 11.36 -6.04
CA THR A 107 3.47 10.21 -5.49
C THR A 107 4.08 10.57 -4.13
N LEU A 108 4.45 9.56 -3.33
CA LEU A 108 5.33 9.75 -2.17
C LEU A 108 6.74 9.47 -2.66
N ASN A 109 7.55 10.52 -2.80
CA ASN A 109 8.93 10.39 -3.24
C ASN A 109 9.82 10.45 -2.00
N PHE A 110 10.42 9.32 -1.64
CA PHE A 110 11.42 9.31 -0.58
C PHE A 110 12.81 9.31 -1.21
N VAL A 111 13.68 10.21 -0.75
CA VAL A 111 15.05 10.30 -1.26
C VAL A 111 15.91 9.18 -0.68
N GLU A 112 15.67 8.81 0.58
CA GLU A 112 16.33 7.68 1.23
C GLU A 112 15.35 6.58 1.62
N THR A 113 15.78 5.32 1.53
CA THR A 113 15.00 4.15 1.99
C THR A 113 14.55 4.27 3.44
N GLY A 114 15.32 4.98 4.28
CA GLY A 114 15.02 5.20 5.70
C GLY A 114 13.91 6.23 5.97
N ASP A 115 13.63 7.14 5.03
CA ASP A 115 12.64 8.21 5.22
C ASP A 115 11.21 7.67 5.27
N ARG A 116 10.96 6.57 4.55
CA ARG A 116 9.68 5.89 4.58
C ARG A 116 9.33 5.44 5.99
N GLU A 117 10.30 4.88 6.72
CA GLU A 117 10.10 4.47 8.12
C GLU A 117 9.78 5.69 8.98
N LEU A 118 10.47 6.82 8.76
CA LEU A 118 10.18 8.07 9.48
C LEU A 118 8.75 8.54 9.27
N VAL A 119 8.32 8.64 8.00
CA VAL A 119 6.97 9.12 7.65
C VAL A 119 5.89 8.17 8.14
N GLU A 120 6.10 6.85 8.07
CA GLU A 120 5.16 5.86 8.61
C GLU A 120 5.03 5.94 10.14
N VAL A 121 6.14 6.19 10.85
CA VAL A 121 6.09 6.42 12.31
C VAL A 121 5.41 7.76 12.62
N ALA A 122 5.77 8.84 11.93
CA ALA A 122 5.18 10.17 12.15
C ALA A 122 3.66 10.13 11.98
N GLU A 123 3.17 9.51 10.90
CA GLU A 123 1.74 9.37 10.66
C GLU A 123 1.06 8.50 11.72
N ALA A 124 1.69 7.42 12.16
CA ALA A 124 1.16 6.57 13.23
C ALA A 124 1.09 7.32 14.58
N LEU A 125 2.07 8.18 14.89
CA LEU A 125 2.05 9.00 16.09
C LEU A 125 0.94 10.05 16.03
N HIS A 126 0.81 10.75 14.91
CA HIS A 126 -0.22 11.78 14.72
C HIS A 126 -1.64 11.21 14.72
N ALA A 127 -1.91 10.15 13.94
CA ALA A 127 -3.21 9.48 13.90
C ALA A 127 -3.65 9.00 15.30
N ARG A 128 -2.68 8.76 16.18
CA ARG A 128 -2.92 8.35 17.55
C ARG A 128 -3.17 9.51 18.50
N ALA A 129 -2.45 10.62 18.37
CA ALA A 129 -2.70 11.82 19.16
C ALA A 129 -4.14 12.32 18.98
N ALA A 130 -4.68 12.18 17.77
CA ALA A 130 -6.05 12.55 17.43
C ALA A 130 -7.14 11.57 17.94
N ARG A 131 -6.80 10.38 18.44
CA ARG A 131 -7.77 9.31 18.73
C ARG A 131 -7.83 8.90 20.20
N GLY A 132 -9.06 8.66 20.67
CA GLY A 132 -9.34 8.19 22.02
C GLY A 132 -8.92 6.73 22.27
N PRO A 133 -8.91 6.26 23.53
CA PRO A 133 -8.45 4.93 23.92
C PRO A 133 -9.20 3.74 23.29
N SER A 134 -10.39 3.97 22.73
CA SER A 134 -11.30 2.92 22.24
C SER A 134 -11.13 2.56 20.75
N GLU A 135 -10.39 3.34 19.96
CA GLU A 135 -10.24 3.13 18.50
C GLU A 135 -8.86 2.60 18.11
N TRP A 136 -8.32 1.67 18.91
CA TRP A 136 -6.94 1.20 18.80
C TRP A 136 -6.65 0.33 17.56
N THR A 137 -7.65 -0.42 17.05
CA THR A 137 -7.49 -1.39 15.95
C THR A 137 -7.82 -0.83 14.57
N ALA A 138 -8.64 0.22 14.48
CA ALA A 138 -9.16 0.69 13.21
C ALA A 138 -8.17 1.65 12.53
N ARG A 139 -7.15 1.17 11.81
CA ARG A 139 -6.33 2.08 11.00
C ARG A 139 -7.20 2.77 9.93
N PRO A 140 -7.09 4.10 9.79
CA PRO A 140 -7.77 4.80 8.71
C PRO A 140 -7.33 4.23 7.35
N GLY A 141 -8.25 4.23 6.39
CA GLY A 141 -7.93 3.78 5.04
C GLY A 141 -6.73 4.56 4.48
N LEU A 142 -5.94 3.95 3.60
CA LEU A 142 -4.76 4.64 3.03
C LEU A 142 -5.14 5.98 2.38
N ALA A 143 -6.36 6.11 1.84
CA ALA A 143 -6.87 7.35 1.25
C ALA A 143 -6.99 8.48 2.27
N GLU A 144 -7.45 8.18 3.49
CA GLU A 144 -7.56 9.16 4.58
C GLU A 144 -6.18 9.52 5.16
N ARG A 145 -5.23 8.59 5.08
CA ARG A 145 -3.83 8.80 5.50
C ARG A 145 -3.02 9.61 4.50
N TRP A 146 -3.40 9.55 3.23
CA TRP A 146 -2.61 10.06 2.11
C TRP A 146 -2.21 11.55 2.24
N PRO A 147 -3.11 12.48 2.60
CA PRO A 147 -2.74 13.89 2.77
C PRO A 147 -1.67 14.08 3.85
N ARG A 148 -1.77 13.31 4.95
CA ARG A 148 -0.79 13.37 6.05
C ARG A 148 0.56 12.79 5.63
N LEU A 149 0.56 11.63 4.96
CA LEU A 149 1.77 11.02 4.45
C LEU A 149 2.50 11.97 3.50
N ARG A 150 1.76 12.71 2.67
CA ARG A 150 2.32 13.77 1.83
C ARG A 150 2.92 14.90 2.66
N ALA A 151 2.17 15.48 3.58
CA ALA A 151 2.65 16.57 4.43
C ALA A 151 3.93 16.20 5.20
N PHE A 152 4.01 14.98 5.76
CA PHE A 152 5.22 14.49 6.42
C PHE A 152 6.39 14.27 5.45
N THR A 153 6.12 13.85 4.21
CA THR A 153 7.16 13.67 3.19
C THR A 153 7.72 15.01 2.75
N ASP A 154 6.84 15.97 2.47
CA ASP A 154 7.21 17.33 2.08
C ASP A 154 7.97 18.04 3.23
N GLY A 155 7.49 17.86 4.46
CA GLY A 155 8.14 18.42 5.65
C GLY A 155 9.52 17.83 5.91
N LEU A 156 9.70 16.52 5.69
CA LEU A 156 11.00 15.88 5.83
C LEU A 156 11.98 16.33 4.73
N ALA A 157 11.50 16.52 3.50
CA ALA A 157 12.29 17.05 2.40
C ALA A 157 12.75 18.49 2.67
N TRP A 158 11.83 19.34 3.16
CA TRP A 158 12.15 20.72 3.56
C TRP A 158 13.17 20.75 4.70
N LEU A 159 12.97 19.94 5.75
CA LEU A 159 13.85 19.86 6.90
C LEU A 159 15.26 19.45 6.48
N ARG A 160 15.39 18.50 5.55
CA ARG A 160 16.70 18.10 5.01
C ARG A 160 17.43 19.23 4.29
N ALA A 161 16.69 20.04 3.52
CA ALA A 161 17.27 21.13 2.74
C ALA A 161 17.70 22.31 3.63
N HIS A 162 16.97 22.59 4.71
CA HIS A 162 17.19 23.78 5.56
C HIS A 162 17.98 23.47 6.84
N ASP A 163 17.78 22.31 7.46
CA ASP A 163 18.45 21.88 8.70
C ASP A 163 18.77 20.37 8.69
N PRO A 164 19.86 19.98 8.02
CA PRO A 164 20.24 18.56 7.90
C PRO A 164 20.62 17.92 9.23
N GLU A 165 21.08 18.70 10.22
CA GLU A 165 21.41 18.17 11.55
C GLU A 165 20.15 17.83 12.35
N ARG A 166 19.14 18.69 12.34
CA ARG A 166 17.82 18.39 12.94
C ARG A 166 17.16 17.21 12.25
N HIS A 167 17.24 17.10 10.92
CA HIS A 167 16.81 15.90 10.19
C HIS A 167 17.49 14.62 10.71
N ARG A 168 18.83 14.61 10.82
CA ARG A 168 19.58 13.45 11.32
C ARG A 168 19.25 13.11 12.78
N ARG A 169 18.99 14.11 13.62
CA ARG A 169 18.56 13.91 15.01
C ARG A 169 17.19 13.24 15.05
N LEU A 170 16.19 13.82 14.40
CA LEU A 170 14.82 13.30 14.33
C LEU A 170 14.81 11.87 13.77
N ALA A 171 15.58 11.60 12.70
CA ALA A 171 15.72 10.25 12.14
C ALA A 171 16.26 9.23 13.16
N ARG A 172 17.24 9.61 13.98
CA ARG A 172 17.78 8.72 15.03
C ARG A 172 16.76 8.45 16.12
N GLU A 173 16.01 9.48 16.52
CA GLU A 173 15.00 9.35 17.57
C GLU A 173 13.81 8.50 17.13
N VAL A 174 13.32 8.70 15.91
CA VAL A 174 12.28 7.88 15.30
C VAL A 174 12.71 6.42 15.19
N ARG A 175 13.91 6.14 14.67
CA ARG A 175 14.44 4.76 14.60
C ARG A 175 14.60 4.14 15.99
N ARG A 176 14.96 4.93 17.00
CA ARG A 176 15.07 4.46 18.38
C ARG A 176 13.70 4.10 18.95
N TYR A 177 12.69 4.95 18.70
CA TYR A 177 11.31 4.69 19.07
C TYR A 177 10.78 3.42 18.39
N ALA A 178 10.96 3.33 17.07
CA ALA A 178 10.61 2.17 16.26
C ALA A 178 11.22 0.88 16.84
N ARG A 179 12.55 0.79 16.95
CA ARG A 179 13.21 -0.38 17.55
C ARG A 179 12.66 -0.74 18.93
N PHE A 180 12.43 0.24 19.80
CA PHE A 180 11.95 0.00 21.15
C PHE A 180 10.48 -0.47 21.19
N ALA A 181 9.62 0.08 20.33
CA ALA A 181 8.25 -0.37 20.16
C ALA A 181 8.17 -1.78 19.53
N GLY A 182 9.01 -2.08 18.54
CA GLY A 182 9.12 -3.41 17.95
C GLY A 182 9.55 -4.49 18.97
N LEU A 183 10.45 -4.16 19.90
CA LEU A 183 10.85 -5.06 20.99
C LEU A 183 9.72 -5.38 21.98
N LEU A 184 8.75 -4.48 22.13
CA LEU A 184 7.53 -4.75 22.90
C LEU A 184 6.49 -5.53 22.09
N GLY A 185 6.84 -5.97 20.88
CA GLY A 185 5.96 -6.74 20.02
C GLY A 185 4.85 -5.93 19.41
N ASP A 186 5.08 -4.63 19.27
CA ASP A 186 4.20 -3.75 18.54
C ASP A 186 4.83 -3.46 17.18
N PRO A 187 4.59 -4.31 16.16
CA PRO A 187 5.12 -4.09 14.82
C PRO A 187 4.58 -2.81 14.18
N GLU A 188 3.62 -2.14 14.81
CA GLU A 188 2.88 -1.00 14.28
C GLU A 188 2.91 0.23 15.21
N TRP A 189 3.81 0.22 16.21
CA TRP A 189 4.18 1.32 17.10
C TRP A 189 3.04 1.86 18.00
N GLY A 190 2.05 1.01 18.26
CA GLY A 190 0.75 1.24 18.86
C GLY A 190 0.53 0.91 20.36
N VAL A 191 1.47 1.02 21.31
CA VAL A 191 1.19 0.64 22.72
C VAL A 191 0.25 1.63 23.47
N PRO A 192 -0.94 1.22 23.96
CA PRO A 192 -1.91 2.14 24.60
C PRO A 192 -1.44 2.73 25.94
N ARG A 193 -1.91 3.94 26.26
CA ARG A 193 -1.66 4.64 27.55
C ARG A 193 -2.38 4.00 28.75
N ARG A 194 -3.57 3.42 28.55
CA ARG A 194 -4.39 2.78 29.60
C ARG A 194 -5.16 1.60 29.01
N TYR A 195 -5.17 0.47 29.71
CA TYR A 195 -5.82 -0.78 29.28
C TYR A 195 -7.08 -1.01 30.13
N ARG A 196 -8.26 -1.14 29.51
CA ARG A 196 -9.47 -1.68 30.17
C ARG A 196 -9.61 -3.15 29.78
N TRP A 197 -9.30 -4.05 30.71
CA TRP A 197 -9.28 -5.50 30.47
C TRP A 197 -10.63 -6.07 29.99
N THR A 198 -11.74 -5.50 30.46
CA THR A 198 -13.11 -5.94 30.09
C THR A 198 -13.41 -5.79 28.61
N THR A 199 -12.96 -4.70 27.97
CA THR A 199 -13.18 -4.44 26.54
C THR A 199 -12.39 -5.42 25.66
N VAL A 200 -11.21 -5.86 26.11
CA VAL A 200 -10.37 -6.80 25.35
C VAL A 200 -10.89 -8.22 25.46
N VAL A 201 -11.34 -8.63 26.64
CA VAL A 201 -11.98 -9.95 26.83
C VAL A 201 -13.24 -10.04 25.98
N GLY A 202 -14.08 -9.01 25.95
CA GLY A 202 -15.29 -8.97 25.12
C GLY A 202 -15.01 -9.06 23.61
N HIS A 203 -14.02 -8.30 23.11
CA HIS A 203 -13.60 -8.39 21.70
C HIS A 203 -12.99 -9.76 21.38
N GLY A 204 -12.12 -10.29 22.25
CA GLY A 204 -11.51 -11.60 22.06
C GLY A 204 -12.53 -12.72 22.00
N LEU A 205 -13.53 -12.72 22.88
CA LEU A 205 -14.62 -13.70 22.85
C LEU A 205 -15.45 -13.62 21.57
N ARG A 206 -15.77 -12.40 21.10
CA ARG A 206 -16.49 -12.22 19.83
C ARG A 206 -15.67 -12.70 18.63
N ALA A 207 -14.37 -12.38 18.60
CA ALA A 207 -13.46 -12.83 17.55
C ALA A 207 -13.35 -14.37 17.53
N LEU A 208 -13.22 -15.00 18.70
CA LEU A 208 -13.21 -16.46 18.85
C LEU A 208 -14.53 -17.09 18.39
N ALA A 209 -15.68 -16.49 18.72
CA ALA A 209 -16.97 -16.99 18.26
C ALA A 209 -17.10 -16.95 16.74
N VAL A 210 -16.67 -15.85 16.09
CA VAL A 210 -16.65 -15.74 14.62
C VAL A 210 -15.71 -16.77 14.00
N LEU A 211 -14.53 -16.97 14.57
CA LEU A 211 -13.59 -18.00 14.11
C LEU A 211 -14.20 -19.39 14.24
N ALA A 212 -14.85 -19.71 15.35
CA ALA A 212 -15.53 -21.00 15.55
C ALA A 212 -16.59 -21.26 14.47
N VAL A 213 -17.43 -20.26 14.15
CA VAL A 213 -18.44 -20.36 13.08
C VAL A 213 -17.82 -20.58 11.71
N LEU A 214 -16.69 -19.94 11.42
CA LEU A 214 -15.98 -20.08 10.14
C LEU A 214 -15.16 -21.37 10.02
N THR A 215 -14.89 -22.05 11.13
CA THR A 215 -13.96 -23.20 11.19
C THR A 215 -14.40 -24.38 10.32
N PRO A 216 -15.67 -24.82 10.28
CA PRO A 216 -16.09 -25.92 9.41
C PRO A 216 -15.84 -25.63 7.92
N ALA A 217 -16.23 -24.45 7.44
CA ALA A 217 -15.98 -24.04 6.06
C ALA A 217 -14.47 -23.89 5.79
N ALA A 218 -13.72 -23.36 6.75
CA ALA A 218 -12.28 -23.23 6.65
C ALA A 218 -11.60 -24.60 6.54
N LEU A 219 -11.99 -25.61 7.32
CA LEU A 219 -11.41 -26.95 7.24
C LEU A 219 -11.63 -27.61 5.87
N VAL A 220 -12.83 -27.47 5.30
CA VAL A 220 -13.11 -27.94 3.93
C VAL A 220 -12.21 -27.22 2.92
N GLY A 221 -12.12 -25.89 3.03
CA GLY A 221 -11.22 -25.09 2.21
C GLY A 221 -9.75 -25.46 2.36
N ALA A 222 -9.33 -25.74 3.59
CA ALA A 222 -7.98 -26.20 3.92
C ALA A 222 -7.65 -27.42 3.09
N VAL A 223 -8.46 -28.47 3.20
CA VAL A 223 -8.19 -29.76 2.57
C VAL A 223 -8.16 -29.63 1.04
N LEU A 224 -9.13 -28.92 0.46
CA LEU A 224 -9.24 -28.80 -1.00
C LEU A 224 -8.17 -27.89 -1.61
N TRP A 225 -7.73 -26.85 -0.89
CA TRP A 225 -6.82 -25.83 -1.41
C TRP A 225 -5.42 -25.84 -0.79
N PHE A 226 -5.11 -26.74 0.16
CA PHE A 226 -3.80 -26.79 0.81
C PHE A 226 -2.67 -26.90 -0.23
N VAL A 227 -2.79 -27.88 -1.14
CA VAL A 227 -1.79 -28.12 -2.18
C VAL A 227 -1.64 -26.91 -3.13
N PRO A 228 -2.70 -26.42 -3.81
CA PRO A 228 -2.58 -25.26 -4.72
C PRO A 228 -2.21 -23.96 -4.00
N TYR A 229 -2.45 -23.83 -2.69
CA TYR A 229 -1.97 -22.70 -1.90
C TYR A 229 -0.44 -22.70 -1.75
N TRP A 230 0.17 -23.87 -1.58
CA TRP A 230 1.62 -24.00 -1.41
C TRP A 230 2.42 -23.95 -2.71
N ILE A 231 1.83 -24.37 -3.84
CA ILE A 231 2.51 -24.44 -5.15
C ILE A 231 3.14 -23.09 -5.58
N PRO A 232 2.46 -21.93 -5.53
CA PRO A 232 3.07 -20.65 -5.88
C PRO A 232 4.31 -20.31 -5.03
N THR A 233 4.28 -20.64 -3.74
CA THR A 233 5.41 -20.42 -2.83
C THR A 233 6.59 -21.32 -3.18
N LEU A 234 6.31 -22.58 -3.53
CA LEU A 234 7.33 -23.53 -3.98
C LEU A 234 7.98 -23.07 -5.30
N VAL A 235 7.18 -22.66 -6.28
CA VAL A 235 7.65 -22.17 -7.58
C VAL A 235 8.56 -20.95 -7.41
N VAL A 236 8.16 -19.97 -6.59
CA VAL A 236 9.01 -18.79 -6.30
C VAL A 236 10.30 -19.20 -5.59
N ARG A 237 10.25 -20.16 -4.66
CA ARG A 237 11.45 -20.64 -3.93
C ARG A 237 12.46 -21.33 -4.85
N ILE A 238 11.98 -22.05 -5.86
CA ILE A 238 12.81 -22.73 -6.86
C ILE A 238 13.34 -21.73 -7.89
N ALA A 239 12.46 -20.90 -8.46
CA ALA A 239 12.82 -19.97 -9.53
C ALA A 239 13.65 -18.77 -9.06
N ARG A 240 13.55 -18.40 -7.77
CA ARG A 240 14.19 -17.22 -7.15
C ARG A 240 14.14 -15.96 -8.04
N PRO A 241 12.95 -15.54 -8.48
CA PRO A 241 12.81 -14.37 -9.33
C PRO A 241 13.20 -13.09 -8.58
N ALA A 242 13.51 -12.02 -9.32
CA ALA A 242 13.73 -10.71 -8.75
C ALA A 242 12.48 -10.22 -7.97
N LEU A 243 12.68 -9.36 -6.96
CA LEU A 243 11.62 -8.94 -6.01
C LEU A 243 10.38 -8.34 -6.70
N ASP A 244 10.58 -7.65 -7.82
CA ASP A 244 9.56 -7.03 -8.67
C ASP A 244 8.71 -8.05 -9.46
N SER A 245 9.24 -9.23 -9.73
CA SER A 245 8.60 -10.30 -10.51
C SER A 245 7.98 -11.40 -9.64
N VAL A 246 8.25 -11.44 -8.32
CA VAL A 246 7.66 -12.41 -7.38
C VAL A 246 6.13 -12.44 -7.46
N ALA A 247 5.48 -11.26 -7.56
CA ALA A 247 4.03 -11.17 -7.67
C ALA A 247 3.51 -11.80 -8.97
N SER A 248 4.19 -11.53 -10.09
CA SER A 248 3.88 -12.10 -11.41
C SER A 248 3.96 -13.62 -11.39
N TYR A 249 5.02 -14.19 -10.82
CA TYR A 249 5.18 -15.65 -10.68
C TYR A 249 4.09 -16.28 -9.81
N LYS A 250 3.74 -15.65 -8.69
CA LYS A 250 2.66 -16.16 -7.83
C LYS A 250 1.32 -16.12 -8.58
N LEU A 251 1.05 -15.05 -9.30
CA LEU A 251 -0.22 -14.85 -10.01
C LEU A 251 -0.34 -15.79 -11.21
N SER A 252 0.69 -15.93 -12.03
CA SER A 252 0.70 -16.86 -13.17
C SER A 252 0.58 -18.31 -12.71
N THR A 253 1.30 -18.69 -11.66
CA THR A 253 1.18 -20.02 -11.07
C THR A 253 -0.23 -20.26 -10.52
N ALA A 254 -0.78 -19.30 -9.76
CA ALA A 254 -2.14 -19.43 -9.24
C ALA A 254 -3.18 -19.53 -10.36
N PHE A 255 -3.04 -18.74 -11.44
CA PHE A 255 -3.95 -18.73 -12.58
C PHE A 255 -4.01 -20.07 -13.31
N VAL A 256 -2.92 -20.83 -13.33
CA VAL A 256 -2.87 -22.17 -13.93
C VAL A 256 -3.36 -23.23 -12.95
N PHE A 257 -2.82 -23.27 -11.73
CA PHE A 257 -3.08 -24.37 -10.81
C PHE A 257 -4.46 -24.31 -10.15
N TYR A 258 -5.03 -23.13 -9.91
CA TYR A 258 -6.34 -23.04 -9.25
C TYR A 258 -7.49 -23.62 -10.11
N PRO A 259 -7.63 -23.25 -11.40
CA PRO A 259 -8.62 -23.87 -12.27
C PRO A 259 -8.39 -25.38 -12.47
N LEU A 260 -7.14 -25.82 -12.56
CA LEU A 260 -6.81 -27.24 -12.68
C LEU A 260 -7.26 -28.05 -11.46
N PHE A 261 -6.98 -27.55 -10.25
CA PHE A 261 -7.43 -28.22 -9.02
C PHE A 261 -8.96 -28.16 -8.86
N LEU A 262 -9.60 -27.06 -9.26
CA LEU A 262 -11.06 -27.01 -9.29
C LEU A 262 -11.65 -28.07 -10.23
N ALA A 263 -11.13 -28.16 -11.45
CA ALA A 263 -11.54 -29.17 -12.42
C ALA A 263 -11.30 -30.59 -11.91
N LEU A 264 -10.15 -30.84 -11.26
CA LEU A 264 -9.84 -32.11 -10.62
C LEU A 264 -10.90 -32.49 -9.58
N TRP A 265 -11.24 -31.58 -8.66
CA TRP A 265 -12.25 -31.85 -7.63
C TRP A 265 -13.64 -32.10 -8.22
N VAL A 266 -14.03 -31.34 -9.25
CA VAL A 266 -15.30 -31.54 -9.96
C VAL A 266 -15.35 -32.89 -10.67
N VAL A 267 -14.28 -33.27 -11.38
CA VAL A 267 -14.20 -34.55 -12.09
C VAL A 267 -14.21 -35.72 -11.11
N LEU A 268 -13.48 -35.63 -9.99
CA LEU A 268 -13.49 -36.66 -8.95
C LEU A 268 -14.88 -36.81 -8.32
N GLY A 269 -15.54 -35.70 -7.98
CA GLY A 269 -16.91 -35.71 -7.46
C GLY A 269 -17.91 -36.31 -8.46
N TRP A 270 -17.80 -35.92 -9.73
CA TRP A 270 -18.63 -36.47 -10.80
C TRP A 270 -18.41 -37.97 -10.98
N ARG A 271 -17.15 -38.43 -11.00
CA ARG A 271 -16.82 -39.83 -11.23
C ARG A 271 -17.28 -40.76 -10.10
N TRP A 272 -17.34 -40.24 -8.87
CA TRP A 272 -17.69 -41.05 -7.71
C TRP A 272 -19.20 -41.28 -7.58
N SER A 273 -20.03 -40.28 -7.84
CA SER A 273 -21.47 -40.39 -7.56
C SER A 273 -22.37 -39.50 -8.44
N GLY A 274 -21.88 -39.07 -9.60
CA GLY A 274 -22.69 -38.35 -10.59
C GLY A 274 -22.60 -36.82 -10.50
N PRO A 275 -23.31 -36.11 -11.38
CA PRO A 275 -23.13 -34.67 -11.61
C PRO A 275 -23.47 -33.82 -10.38
N GLU A 276 -24.37 -34.28 -9.51
CA GLU A 276 -24.76 -33.58 -8.28
C GLU A 276 -23.59 -33.42 -7.31
N LEU A 277 -22.79 -34.47 -7.11
CA LEU A 277 -21.60 -34.42 -6.26
C LEU A 277 -20.43 -33.66 -6.91
N GLY A 278 -20.36 -33.63 -8.25
CA GLY A 278 -19.46 -32.72 -8.96
C GLY A 278 -19.79 -31.24 -8.70
N ALA A 279 -21.07 -30.87 -8.76
CA ALA A 279 -21.53 -29.52 -8.44
C ALA A 279 -21.33 -29.17 -6.95
N ALA A 280 -21.60 -30.11 -6.04
CA ALA A 280 -21.35 -29.93 -4.62
C ALA A 280 -19.84 -29.76 -4.32
N ALA A 281 -18.96 -30.50 -4.99
CA ALA A 281 -17.52 -30.35 -4.88
C ALA A 281 -17.04 -28.97 -5.38
N ALA A 282 -17.60 -28.47 -6.49
CA ALA A 282 -17.33 -27.11 -6.98
C ALA A 282 -17.72 -26.04 -5.93
N ALA A 283 -18.93 -26.15 -5.39
CA ALA A 283 -19.43 -25.22 -4.37
C ALA A 283 -18.58 -25.30 -3.09
N ALA A 284 -18.28 -26.50 -2.61
CA ALA A 284 -17.43 -26.72 -1.44
C ALA A 284 -16.01 -26.18 -1.64
N ALA A 285 -15.44 -26.32 -2.84
CA ALA A 285 -14.15 -25.73 -3.16
C ALA A 285 -14.22 -24.20 -3.13
N ILE A 286 -15.20 -23.58 -3.78
CA ILE A 286 -15.31 -22.11 -3.83
C ILE A 286 -15.58 -21.53 -2.44
N PHE A 287 -16.65 -21.98 -1.77
CA PHE A 287 -17.05 -21.45 -0.47
C PHE A 287 -16.09 -21.86 0.65
N GLY A 288 -15.58 -23.08 0.61
CA GLY A 288 -14.54 -23.55 1.54
C GLY A 288 -13.27 -22.72 1.39
N GLY A 289 -12.80 -22.46 0.17
CA GLY A 289 -11.63 -21.62 -0.10
C GLY A 289 -11.81 -20.19 0.44
N LEU A 290 -12.96 -19.58 0.23
CA LEU A 290 -13.30 -18.27 0.81
C LEU A 290 -13.36 -18.32 2.35
N GLY A 291 -13.90 -19.39 2.91
CA GLY A 291 -13.93 -19.65 4.35
C GLY A 291 -12.54 -19.75 4.96
N TRP A 292 -11.64 -20.54 4.35
CA TRP A 292 -10.24 -20.69 4.75
C TRP A 292 -9.50 -19.37 4.74
N ILE A 293 -9.57 -18.63 3.63
CA ILE A 293 -8.90 -17.32 3.51
C ILE A 293 -9.43 -16.34 4.57
N SER A 294 -10.74 -16.33 4.79
CA SER A 294 -11.40 -15.46 5.78
C SER A 294 -11.06 -15.82 7.22
N TRP A 295 -10.90 -17.12 7.51
CA TRP A 295 -10.50 -17.63 8.80
C TRP A 295 -9.03 -17.30 9.08
N CYS A 296 -8.12 -17.59 8.13
CA CYS A 296 -6.70 -17.27 8.27
C CYS A 296 -6.45 -15.78 8.49
N ALA A 297 -7.16 -14.90 7.77
CA ALA A 297 -7.04 -13.46 7.97
C ALA A 297 -7.41 -13.05 9.41
N ARG A 298 -8.58 -13.48 9.89
CA ARG A 298 -9.06 -13.16 11.25
C ARG A 298 -8.23 -13.80 12.35
N ALA A 299 -7.73 -15.03 12.13
CA ALA A 299 -6.88 -15.72 13.09
C ALA A 299 -5.54 -15.00 13.26
N ASN A 300 -4.95 -14.52 12.16
CA ASN A 300 -3.72 -13.73 12.23
C ASN A 300 -3.94 -12.40 12.96
N ASP A 301 -5.03 -11.68 12.68
CA ASP A 301 -5.38 -10.44 13.38
C ASP A 301 -5.48 -10.68 14.90
N LEU A 302 -6.19 -11.74 15.32
CA LEU A 302 -6.33 -12.10 16.74
C LEU A 302 -4.99 -12.50 17.38
N LEU A 303 -4.14 -13.25 16.67
CA LEU A 303 -2.82 -13.65 17.18
C LEU A 303 -1.91 -12.44 17.38
N ASP A 304 -1.95 -11.46 16.48
CA ASP A 304 -1.15 -10.25 16.60
C ASP A 304 -1.65 -9.36 17.75
N GLU A 305 -2.96 -9.24 17.96
CA GLU A 305 -3.53 -8.59 19.15
C GLU A 305 -3.10 -9.27 20.45
N LEU A 306 -3.19 -10.61 20.52
CA LEU A 306 -2.79 -11.38 21.69
C LEU A 306 -1.29 -11.28 21.97
N ARG A 307 -0.45 -11.33 20.94
CA ARG A 307 1.01 -11.13 21.08
C ARG A 307 1.33 -9.74 21.62
N CYS A 308 0.65 -8.70 21.14
CA CYS A 308 0.81 -7.35 21.65
C CYS A 308 0.41 -7.27 23.13
N LEU A 309 -0.75 -7.82 23.49
CA LEU A 309 -1.24 -7.85 24.87
C LEU A 309 -0.28 -8.59 25.80
N LEU A 310 0.13 -9.81 25.45
CA LEU A 310 1.03 -10.65 26.23
C LEU A 310 2.40 -9.98 26.47
N ARG A 311 2.95 -9.33 25.45
CA ARG A 311 4.23 -8.61 25.57
C ARG A 311 4.11 -7.28 26.32
N SER A 312 2.91 -6.70 26.38
CA SER A 312 2.63 -5.44 27.10
C SER A 312 2.40 -5.62 28.61
N LEU A 313 1.99 -6.81 29.07
CA LEU A 313 1.64 -7.10 30.46
C LEU A 313 2.80 -6.91 31.47
N PRO A 314 4.06 -7.32 31.21
CA PRO A 314 5.08 -7.35 32.25
C PRO A 314 5.89 -6.05 32.44
N ARG A 315 5.66 -4.98 31.68
CA ARG A 315 6.62 -3.85 31.59
C ARG A 315 6.00 -2.45 31.72
N ALA A 316 5.44 -2.13 32.89
CA ALA A 316 4.90 -0.79 33.17
C ALA A 316 5.92 0.34 32.91
N GLY A 317 7.19 0.17 33.32
CA GLY A 317 8.25 1.15 33.08
C GLY A 317 8.59 1.36 31.60
N SER A 318 8.64 0.29 30.80
CA SER A 318 8.89 0.40 29.35
C SER A 318 7.75 1.11 28.62
N ARG A 319 6.50 0.94 29.08
CA ARG A 319 5.33 1.65 28.54
C ARG A 319 5.38 3.15 28.83
N ALA A 320 5.73 3.53 30.06
CA ALA A 320 5.91 4.93 30.42
C ALA A 320 7.01 5.59 29.59
N ARG A 321 8.13 4.88 29.37
CA ARG A 321 9.23 5.35 28.53
C ARG A 321 8.83 5.53 27.06
N LEU A 322 8.08 4.57 26.49
CA LEU A 322 7.54 4.71 25.13
C LEU A 322 6.57 5.88 25.01
N ALA A 323 5.71 6.07 26.02
CA ALA A 323 4.80 7.19 26.04
C ALA A 323 5.55 8.53 26.07
N ALA A 324 6.60 8.65 26.88
CA ALA A 324 7.45 9.85 26.91
C ALA A 324 8.13 10.11 25.55
N MET A 325 8.80 9.09 24.98
CA MET A 325 9.44 9.22 23.67
C MET A 325 8.45 9.61 22.56
N ARG A 326 7.23 9.10 22.63
CA ARG A 326 6.17 9.49 21.70
C ARG A 326 5.79 10.96 21.88
N ASP A 327 5.52 11.38 23.12
CA ASP A 327 5.07 12.73 23.42
C ASP A 327 6.16 13.76 23.03
N ASP A 328 7.45 13.39 23.12
CA ASP A 328 8.59 14.17 22.59
C ASP A 328 8.57 14.24 21.06
N LEU A 329 8.50 13.10 20.36
CA LEU A 329 8.46 13.04 18.90
C LEU A 329 7.26 13.77 18.31
N SER A 330 6.07 13.64 18.91
CA SER A 330 4.87 14.35 18.47
C SER A 330 5.07 15.87 18.52
N ARG A 331 5.67 16.39 19.61
CA ARG A 331 5.98 17.82 19.72
C ARG A 331 6.98 18.27 18.66
N GLU A 332 8.02 17.48 18.40
CA GLU A 332 9.02 17.79 17.37
C GLU A 332 8.40 17.80 15.96
N PHE A 333 7.49 16.87 15.64
CA PHE A 333 6.75 16.89 14.38
C PHE A 333 5.83 18.11 14.26
N ASP A 334 5.14 18.50 15.34
CA ASP A 334 4.28 19.69 15.36
C ASP A 334 5.09 20.99 15.22
N GLU A 335 6.32 21.04 15.74
CA GLU A 335 7.26 22.15 15.51
C GLU A 335 7.69 22.23 14.04
N VAL A 336 8.10 21.10 13.44
CA VAL A 336 8.46 21.08 12.01
C VAL A 336 7.28 21.48 11.14
N GLY A 337 6.06 21.02 11.46
CA GLY A 337 4.84 21.44 10.75
C GLY A 337 4.58 22.95 10.82
N ARG A 338 4.79 23.56 11.99
CA ARG A 338 4.70 25.02 12.16
C ARG A 338 5.76 25.77 11.35
N ASP A 339 6.99 25.27 11.32
CA ASP A 339 8.09 25.88 10.55
C ASP A 339 7.83 25.86 9.04
N LEU A 340 7.11 24.84 8.53
CA LEU A 340 6.68 24.75 7.13
C LEU A 340 5.48 25.65 6.77
N GLY A 341 4.78 26.23 7.76
CA GLY A 341 3.55 26.99 7.52
C GLY A 341 2.33 26.12 7.17
N SER A 342 2.41 24.81 7.39
CA SER A 342 1.30 23.86 7.18
C SER A 342 0.71 23.46 8.54
N VAL A 343 -0.36 24.14 8.95
CA VAL A 343 -1.23 23.75 10.08
C VAL A 343 -2.52 23.16 9.54
#